data_AF-A0A916RK84-F1
#
_entry.id   AF-A0A916RK84-F1
#
_cell.length_a   1.000
_cell.length_b   1.000
_cell.length_c   1.000
_cell.angle_alpha   90.00
_cell.angle_beta   90.00
_cell.angle_gamma   90.00
#
_symmetry.space_group_name_H-M   'P 1'
#
loop_
_entity.id
_entity.type
_entity.pdbx_description
1 polymer ?
#
loop_
_entity_poly.entity_id
_entity_poly.type
_entity_poly.pdbx_seq_one_letter_code
_entity_poly.pdbx_strand_id
1 'polypeptide(L)'
;MRYLILLTPSTNWVDGVVLHNQPHMPEHAVYVQEGYNKGFVVLAGPFAQSTGGAVVIDVETEEEAIHFAENDPAVKNDIFRYEVKQWDFKMSKYENINPKFDQGYIDYKHKIQKELGIIQ
;
A
#
# COMPACT_ATOMS: atom_id res chain seq x y z
N MET A 1 -9.95 8.69 2.46
CA MET A 1 -9.60 7.41 3.13
C MET A 1 -8.27 6.95 2.59
N ARG A 2 -7.42 6.32 3.41
CA ARG A 2 -6.08 5.87 2.96
C ARG A 2 -6.14 4.41 2.54
N TYR A 3 -5.50 4.08 1.42
CA TYR A 3 -5.39 2.72 0.90
C TYR A 3 -3.93 2.37 0.60
N LEU A 4 -3.58 1.11 0.81
CA LEU A 4 -2.35 0.50 0.32
C LEU A 4 -2.70 -0.36 -0.91
N ILE A 5 -2.01 -0.09 -2.01
CA ILE A 5 -2.00 -0.93 -3.20
C ILE A 5 -0.69 -1.70 -3.19
N LEU A 6 -0.78 -3.01 -3.04
CA LEU A 6 0.34 -3.94 -3.09
C LEU A 6 0.47 -4.47 -4.53
N LEU A 7 1.62 -4.26 -5.16
CA LEU A 7 1.92 -4.74 -6.50
C LEU A 7 2.90 -5.91 -6.41
N THR A 8 2.53 -7.06 -6.97
CA THR A 8 3.39 -8.25 -7.04
C THR A 8 3.53 -8.73 -8.48
N PRO A 9 4.67 -9.35 -8.85
CA PRO A 9 4.85 -9.91 -10.19
C PRO A 9 3.69 -10.79 -10.64
N SER A 10 3.28 -10.62 -11.90
CA SER A 10 2.24 -11.40 -12.57
C SER A 10 2.80 -12.10 -13.82
N THR A 11 1.92 -12.61 -14.69
CA THR A 11 2.26 -13.58 -15.73
C THR A 11 3.25 -13.08 -16.78
N ASN A 12 3.29 -11.77 -17.05
CA ASN A 12 4.19 -11.16 -18.04
C ASN A 12 5.46 -10.57 -17.41
N TRP A 13 5.71 -10.82 -16.13
CA TRP A 13 6.97 -10.48 -15.49
C TRP A 13 8.15 -11.22 -16.14
N VAL A 14 9.26 -10.52 -16.38
CA VAL A 14 10.46 -11.08 -16.99
C VAL A 14 11.51 -11.39 -15.93
N ASP A 15 11.81 -12.67 -15.72
CA ASP A 15 12.82 -13.10 -14.77
C ASP A 15 14.22 -12.57 -15.13
N GLY A 16 14.99 -12.20 -14.10
CA GLY A 16 16.34 -11.64 -14.26
C GLY A 16 16.39 -10.18 -14.74
N VAL A 17 15.25 -9.57 -15.05
CA VAL A 17 15.15 -8.14 -15.37
C VAL A 17 14.80 -7.33 -14.13
N VAL A 18 15.58 -6.29 -13.85
CA VAL A 18 15.31 -5.37 -12.73
C VAL A 18 14.00 -4.61 -12.94
N LEU A 19 13.30 -4.27 -11.86
CA LEU A 19 11.95 -3.72 -11.90
C LEU A 19 11.81 -2.55 -12.87
N HIS A 20 12.71 -1.56 -12.82
CA HIS A 20 12.61 -0.37 -13.67
C HIS A 20 12.71 -0.65 -15.18
N ASN A 21 13.22 -1.82 -15.57
CA ASN A 21 13.35 -2.25 -16.96
C ASN A 21 12.32 -3.30 -17.39
N GLN A 22 11.36 -3.64 -16.51
CA GLN A 22 10.25 -4.51 -16.90
C GLN A 22 9.39 -3.82 -17.98
N PRO A 23 8.70 -4.58 -18.84
CA PRO A 23 7.78 -4.01 -19.81
C PRO A 23 6.76 -3.08 -19.14
N HIS A 24 6.35 -2.01 -19.82
CA HIS A 24 5.35 -1.04 -19.35
C HIS A 24 5.68 -0.26 -18.05
N MET A 25 6.89 -0.43 -17.50
CA MET A 25 7.27 0.28 -16.28
C MET A 25 7.51 1.78 -16.42
N PRO A 26 8.03 2.30 -17.55
CA PRO A 26 8.04 3.74 -17.78
C PRO A 26 6.64 4.35 -17.73
N GLU A 27 5.65 3.69 -18.35
CA GLU A 27 4.25 4.13 -18.37
C GLU A 27 3.61 4.07 -16.99
N HIS A 28 3.86 2.99 -16.23
CA HIS A 28 3.49 2.91 -14.82
C HIS A 28 4.06 4.09 -14.01
N ALA A 29 5.36 4.39 -14.17
CA ALA A 29 6.00 5.45 -13.42
C ALA A 29 5.36 6.83 -13.73
N VAL A 30 5.04 7.10 -15.00
CA VAL A 30 4.30 8.31 -15.40
C VAL A 30 2.89 8.32 -14.80
N TYR A 31 2.17 7.20 -14.85
CA TYR A 31 0.83 7.08 -14.29
C TYR A 31 0.77 7.38 -12.78
N VAL A 32 1.69 6.77 -12.01
CA VAL A 32 1.80 7.03 -10.57
C VAL A 32 2.23 8.47 -10.30
N GLN A 33 3.12 9.04 -11.11
CA GLN A 33 3.53 10.44 -11.01
C GLN A 33 2.35 11.42 -11.25
N GLU A 34 1.43 11.11 -12.15
CA GLU A 34 0.22 11.92 -12.34
C GLU A 34 -0.66 11.91 -11.09
N GLY A 35 -0.84 10.74 -10.46
CA GLY A 35 -1.56 10.62 -9.19
C GLY A 35 -0.89 11.42 -8.07
N TYR A 36 0.45 11.40 -8.02
CA TYR A 36 1.23 12.22 -7.07
C TYR A 36 1.05 13.72 -7.33
N ASN A 37 1.10 14.15 -8.59
CA ASN A 37 0.91 15.55 -8.96
C ASN A 37 -0.51 16.05 -8.66
N LYS A 38 -1.51 15.16 -8.72
CA LYS A 38 -2.90 15.43 -8.29
C LYS A 38 -3.08 15.41 -6.78
N GLY A 39 -2.06 14.99 -6.02
CA GLY A 39 -2.02 15.04 -4.56
C GLY A 39 -2.62 13.84 -3.84
N PHE A 40 -3.14 12.83 -4.55
CA PHE A 40 -3.77 11.67 -3.93
C PHE A 40 -2.83 10.46 -3.77
N VAL A 41 -1.68 10.41 -4.47
CA VAL A 41 -0.61 9.44 -4.16
C VAL A 41 0.28 10.02 -3.07
N VAL A 42 0.32 9.36 -1.91
CA VAL A 42 1.01 9.81 -0.70
C VAL A 42 2.44 9.29 -0.63
N LEU A 43 2.64 8.02 -0.98
CA LEU A 43 3.94 7.34 -0.92
C LEU A 43 3.95 6.22 -1.96
N ALA A 44 5.01 6.10 -2.75
CA ALA A 44 5.13 5.03 -3.74
C ALA A 44 6.58 4.56 -3.84
N GLY A 45 6.79 3.28 -4.13
CA GLY A 45 8.13 2.77 -4.42
C GLY A 45 8.22 1.27 -4.61
N PRO A 46 9.32 0.80 -5.20
CA PRO A 46 9.59 -0.63 -5.36
C PRO A 46 9.99 -1.27 -4.02
N PHE A 47 9.70 -2.56 -3.89
CA PHE A 47 10.31 -3.38 -2.86
C PHE A 47 11.76 -3.71 -3.22
N ALA A 48 12.56 -4.01 -2.21
CA ALA A 48 13.94 -4.43 -2.41
C ALA A 48 14.02 -5.63 -3.38
N GLN A 49 15.10 -5.68 -4.15
CA GLN A 49 15.40 -6.77 -5.09
C GLN A 49 14.34 -6.97 -6.19
N SER A 50 13.63 -5.90 -6.59
CA SER A 50 12.65 -5.96 -7.69
C SER A 50 11.53 -6.98 -7.46
N THR A 51 11.09 -7.16 -6.21
CA THR A 51 10.08 -8.16 -5.84
C THR A 51 8.64 -7.66 -5.96
N GLY A 52 8.45 -6.47 -6.54
CA GLY A 52 7.17 -5.77 -6.63
C GLY A 52 7.28 -4.34 -6.13
N GLY A 53 6.17 -3.77 -5.66
CA GLY A 53 6.13 -2.43 -5.10
C GLY A 53 4.86 -2.16 -4.32
N ALA A 54 4.77 -0.94 -3.80
CA ALA A 54 3.59 -0.46 -3.11
C ALA A 54 3.29 0.99 -3.47
N VAL A 55 2.01 1.33 -3.50
CA VAL A 55 1.51 2.69 -3.62
C VAL A 55 0.51 2.94 -2.50
N VAL A 56 0.71 3.99 -1.73
CA VAL A 56 -0.21 4.48 -0.71
C VAL A 56 -0.96 5.67 -1.30
N ILE A 57 -2.29 5.61 -1.30
CA ILE A 57 -3.15 6.65 -1.86
C ILE A 57 -4.22 7.10 -0.89
N ASP A 58 -4.66 8.35 -1.01
CA ASP A 58 -5.79 8.94 -0.29
C ASP A 58 -6.93 9.27 -1.27
N VAL A 59 -8.01 8.48 -1.23
CA VAL A 59 -9.19 8.62 -2.11
C VAL A 59 -10.49 8.51 -1.31
N GLU A 60 -11.62 8.89 -1.88
CA GLU A 60 -12.89 8.95 -1.13
C GLU A 60 -13.49 7.55 -0.90
N THR A 61 -13.28 6.64 -1.83
CA THR A 61 -13.92 5.31 -1.83
C THR A 61 -12.93 4.19 -2.18
N GLU A 62 -13.29 2.95 -1.86
CA GLU A 62 -12.47 1.79 -2.24
C GLU A 62 -12.52 1.55 -3.75
N GLU A 63 -13.66 1.87 -4.38
CA GLU A 63 -13.85 1.80 -5.82
C GLU A 63 -12.88 2.71 -6.58
N GLU A 64 -12.60 3.92 -6.08
CA GLU A 64 -11.57 4.80 -6.66
C GLU A 64 -10.16 4.21 -6.55
N ALA A 65 -9.84 3.57 -5.43
CA ALA A 65 -8.55 2.91 -5.23
C ALA A 65 -8.38 1.72 -6.18
N ILE A 66 -9.41 0.90 -6.32
CA ILE A 66 -9.45 -0.21 -7.27
C ILE A 66 -9.34 0.31 -8.70
N HIS A 67 -10.11 1.35 -9.05
CA HIS A 67 -10.06 1.94 -10.38
C HIS A 67 -8.66 2.47 -10.74
N PHE A 68 -7.95 3.07 -9.78
CA PHE A 68 -6.57 3.50 -9.98
C PHE A 68 -5.64 2.30 -10.20
N ALA A 69 -5.76 1.24 -9.40
CA ALA A 69 -4.94 0.03 -9.55
C ALA A 69 -5.19 -0.69 -10.89
N GLU A 70 -6.46 -0.83 -11.30
CA GLU A 70 -6.85 -1.47 -12.57
C GLU A 70 -6.42 -0.67 -13.82
N ASN A 71 -6.22 0.64 -13.69
CA ASN A 71 -5.80 1.48 -14.81
C ASN A 71 -4.29 1.71 -14.88
N ASP A 72 -3.52 1.18 -13.93
CA ASP A 72 -2.07 1.16 -13.97
C ASP A 72 -1.58 0.37 -15.20
N PRO A 73 -0.75 0.97 -16.09
CA PRO A 73 -0.23 0.29 -17.28
C PRO A 73 0.47 -1.04 -16.98
N ALA A 74 1.18 -1.17 -15.86
CA ALA A 74 1.84 -2.42 -15.49
C ALA A 74 0.84 -3.50 -15.03
N VAL A 75 -0.30 -3.10 -14.45
CA VAL A 75 -1.38 -4.02 -14.10
C VAL A 75 -2.15 -4.46 -15.34
N LYS A 76 -2.54 -3.52 -16.22
CA LYS A 76 -3.30 -3.82 -17.45
C LYS A 76 -2.60 -4.77 -18.40
N ASN A 77 -1.27 -4.81 -18.35
CA ASN A 77 -0.44 -5.67 -19.20
C ASN A 77 0.13 -6.87 -18.43
N ASP A 78 -0.47 -7.24 -17.29
CA ASP A 78 -0.12 -8.40 -16.46
C ASP A 78 1.36 -8.47 -16.04
N ILE A 79 2.03 -7.32 -15.91
CA ILE A 79 3.38 -7.22 -15.31
C ILE A 79 3.24 -7.32 -13.79
N PHE A 80 2.24 -6.63 -13.25
CA PHE A 80 1.81 -6.74 -11.88
C PHE A 80 0.40 -7.29 -11.76
N ARG A 81 0.15 -7.97 -10.64
CA ARG A 81 -1.18 -8.12 -10.04
C ARG A 81 -1.21 -7.24 -8.80
N TYR A 82 -2.41 -6.83 -8.38
CA TYR A 82 -2.58 -5.93 -7.26
C TYR A 82 -3.46 -6.51 -6.15
N GLU A 83 -3.25 -6.03 -4.94
CA GLU A 83 -4.21 -6.09 -3.84
C GLU A 83 -4.44 -4.68 -3.30
N VAL A 84 -5.71 -4.31 -3.11
CA VAL A 84 -6.08 -3.07 -2.43
C VAL A 84 -6.51 -3.38 -1.00
N LYS A 85 -6.01 -2.60 -0.04
CA LYS A 85 -6.43 -2.66 1.37
C LYS A 85 -6.64 -1.26 1.91
N GLN A 86 -7.81 -0.99 2.48
CA GLN A 86 -8.00 0.20 3.30
C GLN A 86 -7.03 0.16 4.49
N TRP A 87 -6.34 1.28 4.73
CA TRP A 87 -5.34 1.41 5.77
C TRP A 87 -5.77 2.47 6.79
N ASP A 88 -6.40 2.02 7.89
CA ASP A 88 -6.81 2.88 9.01
C ASP A 88 -5.66 3.24 9.97
N PHE A 89 -4.48 3.55 9.41
CA PHE A 89 -3.22 3.75 10.13
C PHE A 89 -3.40 4.44 11.50
N LYS A 90 -2.80 3.87 12.55
CA LYS A 90 -2.93 4.38 13.93
C LYS A 90 -1.77 5.26 14.37
N MET A 91 -0.73 5.36 13.56
CA MET A 91 0.47 6.14 13.83
C MET A 91 1.06 6.62 12.51
N SER A 92 1.52 7.87 12.48
CA SER A 92 2.22 8.45 11.34
C SER A 92 3.05 9.65 11.78
N LYS A 93 4.32 9.70 11.38
CA LYS A 93 5.18 10.88 11.59
C LYS A 93 4.79 12.03 10.66
N TYR A 94 4.29 11.73 9.47
CA TYR A 94 3.87 12.71 8.48
C TYR A 94 2.57 13.41 8.90
N GLU A 95 1.63 12.66 9.51
CA GLU A 95 0.35 13.20 10.00
C GLU A 95 0.43 13.67 11.47
N ASN A 96 1.60 13.59 12.09
CA ASN A 96 1.81 13.87 13.52
C ASN A 96 0.86 13.07 14.46
N ILE A 97 0.55 11.83 14.10
CA ILE A 97 -0.29 10.92 14.89
C ILE A 97 0.62 9.96 15.66
N ASN A 98 0.57 10.00 16.99
CA ASN A 98 1.29 9.09 17.86
C ASN A 98 0.35 8.56 18.96
N PRO A 99 0.00 7.27 18.94
CA PRO A 99 -0.90 6.68 19.93
C PRO A 99 -0.23 6.49 21.31
N LYS A 100 1.10 6.69 21.41
CA LYS A 100 1.88 6.54 22.65
C LYS A 100 1.65 5.19 23.33
N PHE A 101 1.68 4.10 22.55
CA PHE A 101 1.60 2.76 23.11
C PHE A 101 2.77 2.54 24.08
N ASP A 102 2.43 2.35 25.35
CA ASP A 102 3.35 2.19 26.47
C ASP A 102 2.88 1.06 27.41
N GLN A 103 3.50 0.94 28.58
CA GLN A 103 3.11 -0.08 29.56
C GLN A 103 1.67 0.10 30.06
N GLY A 104 1.19 1.33 30.18
CA GLY A 104 -0.20 1.60 30.59
C GLY A 104 -1.22 1.09 29.57
N TYR A 105 -0.91 1.20 28.27
CA TYR A 105 -1.73 0.60 27.22
C TYR A 105 -1.78 -0.94 27.32
N ILE A 106 -0.64 -1.58 27.60
CA ILE A 106 -0.56 -3.04 27.79
C ILE A 106 -1.47 -3.45 28.96
N ASP A 107 -1.32 -2.81 30.12
CA ASP A 107 -2.08 -3.14 31.33
C ASP A 107 -3.60 -2.99 31.11
N TYR A 108 -4.01 -1.91 30.43
CA TYR A 108 -5.40 -1.68 30.04
C TYR A 108 -5.93 -2.78 29.11
N LYS A 109 -5.18 -3.15 28.06
CA LYS A 109 -5.63 -4.18 27.11
C LYS A 109 -5.63 -5.58 27.71
N HIS A 110 -4.67 -5.92 28.56
CA HIS A 110 -4.65 -7.19 29.28
C HIS A 110 -5.83 -7.30 30.24
N LYS A 111 -6.21 -6.22 30.93
CA LYS A 111 -7.43 -6.20 31.76
C LYS A 111 -8.66 -6.56 30.92
N ILE A 112 -8.86 -5.89 29.79
CA ILE A 112 -9.99 -6.16 28.87
C ILE A 112 -9.93 -7.60 28.35
N GLN A 113 -8.75 -8.08 27.95
CA GLN A 113 -8.60 -9.44 27.43
C GLN A 113 -8.91 -10.51 28.48
N LYS A 114 -8.58 -10.29 29.76
CA LYS A 114 -8.98 -11.17 30.87
C LYS A 114 -10.48 -11.14 31.10
N GLU A 115 -11.11 -9.96 31.09
CA GLU A 115 -12.56 -9.80 31.19
C GLU A 115 -13.30 -10.52 30.04
N LEU A 116 -12.70 -10.55 28.86
CA LEU A 116 -13.20 -11.28 27.68
C LEU A 116 -12.80 -12.76 27.64
N GLY A 117 -12.00 -13.26 28.60
CA GLY A 117 -11.52 -14.65 28.62
C GLY A 117 -10.54 -15.02 27.49
N ILE A 118 -9.91 -14.03 26.84
CA ILE A 118 -8.93 -14.25 25.77
C ILE A 118 -7.58 -14.71 26.34
N ILE A 119 -7.21 -14.19 27.51
CA ILE A 119 -6.01 -14.57 28.26
C ILE A 119 -6.39 -14.91 29.71
N GLN A 120 -5.52 -15.68 30.38
CA GLN A 120 -5.63 -15.99 31.82
C GLN A 120 -5.20 -14.80 32.68
#